data_AF-A0A2S8BJI3-F1
#
_entry.id   AF-A0A2S8BJI3-F1
#
_cell.length_a   1.000
_cell.length_b   1.000
_cell.length_c   1.000
_cell.angle_alpha   90.00
_cell.angle_beta   90.00
_cell.angle_gamma   90.00
#
_symmetry.space_group_name_H-M   'P 1'
#
loop_
_entity.id
_entity.type
_entity.pdbx_description
1 polymer ?
#
loop_
_entity_poly.entity_id
_entity_poly.type
_entity_poly.pdbx_seq_one_letter_code
_entity_poly.pdbx_strand_id
1 'polypeptide(L)'
;MGRRDVFIAADRAAWEERPFQSLPPGARVAPGSADGQRSVDLIKQLARLRKQTKSPNQLVHGDLYGTVLFAGAAAPGVTDITPYWRPASWAAGVVVVDALSWGDADDGLIERWDALPEWPQMLLRALMFRLAVHALHPRSTAEAFPGLARTAALVRLVL
;
A
#
# COMPACT_ATOMS: atom_id res chain seq x y z
N MET A 1 14.18 3.64 -14.60
CA MET A 1 13.98 3.49 -13.15
C MET A 1 14.06 2.02 -12.84
N GLY A 2 15.00 1.59 -12.00
CA GLY A 2 15.17 0.17 -11.66
C GLY A 2 14.03 -0.36 -10.78
N ARG A 3 13.90 -1.68 -10.64
CA ARG A 3 12.83 -2.30 -9.83
C ARG A 3 12.83 -1.82 -8.37
N ARG A 4 14.01 -1.62 -7.76
CA ARG A 4 14.13 -1.05 -6.40
C ARG A 4 13.63 0.39 -6.31
N ASP A 5 13.90 1.19 -7.33
CA ASP A 5 13.51 2.60 -7.36
C ASP A 5 11.99 2.77 -7.32
N VAL A 6 11.23 1.84 -7.94
CA VAL A 6 9.76 1.86 -7.94
C VAL A 6 9.18 1.72 -6.55
N PHE A 7 9.64 0.75 -5.77
CA PHE A 7 9.13 0.50 -4.42
C PHE A 7 9.49 1.62 -3.45
N ILE A 8 10.66 2.23 -3.61
CA ILE A 8 11.06 3.44 -2.86
C ILE A 8 10.15 4.61 -3.23
N ALA A 9 9.87 4.82 -4.51
CA ALA A 9 8.97 5.88 -4.95
C ALA A 9 7.52 5.67 -4.51
N ALA A 10 7.05 4.42 -4.49
CA ALA A 10 5.72 4.09 -4.00
C ALA A 10 5.58 4.37 -2.49
N ASP A 11 6.59 3.99 -1.71
CA ASP A 11 6.65 4.33 -0.29
C ASP A 11 6.67 5.85 -0.09
N ARG A 12 7.51 6.58 -0.82
CA ARG A 12 7.52 8.05 -0.80
C ARG A 12 6.15 8.65 -1.14
N ALA A 13 5.48 8.17 -2.18
CA ALA A 13 4.17 8.69 -2.58
C ALA A 13 3.10 8.54 -1.48
N ALA A 14 3.17 7.48 -0.68
CA ALA A 14 2.26 7.25 0.44
C ALA A 14 2.51 8.21 1.61
N TRP A 15 3.76 8.64 1.83
CA TRP A 15 4.18 9.35 3.04
C TRP A 15 4.53 10.84 2.84
N GLU A 16 4.93 11.25 1.65
CA GLU A 16 5.24 12.65 1.32
C GLU A 16 3.98 13.52 1.30
N GLU A 17 4.12 14.79 1.68
CA GLU A 17 3.02 15.77 1.68
C GLU A 17 2.32 15.82 0.32
N ARG A 18 3.12 15.93 -0.75
CA ARG A 18 2.66 15.84 -2.13
C ARG A 18 3.15 14.52 -2.74
N PRO A 19 2.25 13.59 -3.10
CA PRO A 19 2.67 12.34 -3.71
C PRO A 19 3.50 12.59 -4.97
N PHE A 20 4.56 11.80 -5.14
CA PHE A 20 5.46 11.83 -6.30
C PHE A 20 6.33 13.09 -6.43
N GLN A 21 6.40 13.97 -5.41
CA GLN A 21 7.20 15.19 -5.48
C GLN A 21 8.70 14.90 -5.67
N SER A 22 9.21 13.79 -5.13
CA SER A 22 10.62 13.42 -5.22
C SER A 22 10.96 12.55 -6.42
N LEU A 23 10.03 12.37 -7.36
CA LEU A 23 10.35 11.75 -8.64
C LEU A 23 11.20 12.70 -9.49
N PRO A 24 12.26 12.20 -10.16
CA PRO A 24 13.05 13.02 -11.06
C PRO A 24 12.19 13.68 -12.15
N PRO A 25 12.49 14.91 -12.58
CA PRO A 25 11.87 15.51 -13.75
C PRO A 25 12.03 14.60 -14.97
N GLY A 26 10.93 14.28 -15.66
CA GLY A 26 10.95 13.34 -16.79
C GLY A 26 11.05 11.86 -16.41
N ALA A 27 11.14 11.52 -15.12
CA ALA A 27 10.76 10.19 -14.67
C ALA A 27 9.30 10.04 -15.05
N ARG A 28 9.05 9.23 -16.07
CA ARG A 28 7.70 8.84 -16.40
C ARG A 28 7.17 8.14 -15.14
N VAL A 29 6.30 8.83 -14.38
CA VAL A 29 5.06 8.18 -13.95
C VAL A 29 4.41 7.84 -15.27
N ALA A 30 4.85 6.75 -15.90
CA ALA A 30 4.16 6.22 -17.05
C ALA A 30 3.17 5.28 -16.40
N PRO A 31 1.92 5.71 -16.16
CA PRO A 31 0.88 4.78 -16.45
C PRO A 31 0.99 4.53 -17.95
N GLY A 32 1.78 3.50 -18.31
CA GLY A 32 1.79 3.01 -19.69
C GLY A 32 0.40 2.51 -20.09
N SER A 33 -0.49 2.34 -19.10
CA SER A 33 -1.83 1.82 -19.18
C SER A 33 -2.85 2.79 -18.56
N ALA A 34 -4.11 2.75 -19.02
CA ALA A 34 -5.17 3.63 -18.52
C ALA A 34 -5.47 3.43 -17.02
N ASP A 35 -5.34 2.20 -16.53
CA ASP A 35 -5.49 1.81 -15.13
C ASP A 35 -4.42 2.43 -14.22
N GLY A 36 -3.16 2.52 -14.67
CA GLY A 36 -2.12 3.21 -13.92
C GLY A 36 -2.48 4.68 -13.67
N GLN A 37 -3.10 5.35 -14.65
CA GLN A 37 -3.48 6.76 -14.53
C GLN A 37 -4.61 6.91 -13.52
N ARG A 38 -5.57 5.97 -13.51
CA ARG A 38 -6.62 5.93 -12.48
C ARG A 38 -6.05 5.75 -11.09
N SER A 39 -5.00 4.92 -10.92
CA SER A 39 -4.30 4.81 -9.63
C SER A 39 -3.65 6.12 -9.21
N VAL A 40 -2.99 6.84 -10.12
CA VAL A 40 -2.42 8.17 -9.85
C VAL A 40 -3.49 9.17 -9.42
N ASP A 41 -4.63 9.20 -10.11
CA ASP A 41 -5.73 10.11 -9.79
C ASP A 41 -6.34 9.78 -8.43
N LEU A 42 -6.50 8.50 -8.12
CA LEU A 42 -6.99 8.05 -6.83
C LEU A 42 -6.02 8.39 -5.68
N ILE A 43 -4.71 8.25 -5.90
CA ILE A 43 -3.67 8.69 -4.94
C ILE A 43 -3.82 10.19 -4.65
N LYS A 44 -3.99 11.03 -5.66
CA LYS A 44 -4.18 12.48 -5.47
C LYS A 44 -5.43 12.79 -4.63
N GLN A 45 -6.52 12.04 -4.83
CA GLN A 45 -7.73 12.21 -4.03
C GLN A 45 -7.51 11.79 -2.57
N LEU A 46 -6.90 10.61 -2.36
CA LEU A 46 -6.63 10.03 -1.05
C LEU A 46 -5.61 10.83 -0.24
N ALA A 47 -4.63 11.44 -0.92
CA ALA A 47 -3.61 12.29 -0.29
C ALA A 47 -4.21 13.43 0.55
N ARG A 48 -5.37 13.95 0.14
CA ARG A 48 -6.10 15.02 0.83
C ARG A 48 -6.77 14.56 2.13
N LEU A 49 -6.92 13.25 2.34
CA LEU A 49 -7.52 12.65 3.54
C LEU A 49 -6.47 12.26 4.60
N ARG A 50 -5.18 12.45 4.29
CA ARG A 50 -4.11 12.17 5.24
C ARG A 50 -4.11 13.20 6.37
N LYS A 51 -3.93 12.70 7.58
CA LYS A 51 -3.68 13.45 8.81
C LYS A 51 -2.23 13.19 9.24
N GLN A 52 -1.64 14.11 10.00
CA GLN A 52 -0.30 13.90 10.58
C GLN A 52 -0.33 12.68 11.50
N THR A 53 0.71 11.84 11.41
CA THR A 53 0.88 10.65 12.26
C THR A 53 1.99 10.86 13.27
N LYS A 54 1.87 10.26 14.45
CA LYS A 54 2.84 10.32 15.56
C LYS A 54 3.42 8.96 15.94
N SER A 55 2.89 7.87 15.41
CA SER A 55 3.40 6.52 15.70
C SER A 55 4.90 6.41 15.33
N PRO A 56 5.72 5.77 16.19
CA PRO A 56 7.15 5.68 15.95
C PRO A 56 7.46 4.75 14.78
N ASN A 57 8.42 5.16 13.95
CA ASN A 57 8.93 4.31 12.87
C ASN A 57 9.91 3.26 13.41
N GLN A 58 9.83 2.05 12.87
CA GLN A 58 10.75 0.96 13.11
C GLN A 58 10.95 0.13 11.84
N LEU A 59 11.81 -0.89 11.88
CA LEU A 59 11.97 -1.83 10.79
C LEU A 59 10.72 -2.72 10.66
N VAL A 60 10.08 -2.69 9.49
CA VAL A 60 8.87 -3.46 9.20
C VAL A 60 8.94 -4.11 7.82
N HIS A 61 8.10 -5.12 7.57
CA HIS A 61 8.01 -5.83 6.29
C HIS A 61 6.84 -5.31 5.45
N GLY A 62 7.10 -4.85 4.23
CA GLY A 62 6.09 -4.18 3.38
C GLY A 62 5.39 -5.07 2.35
N ASP A 63 5.55 -6.40 2.43
CA ASP A 63 4.92 -7.35 1.50
C ASP A 63 4.49 -8.68 2.17
N LEU A 64 4.11 -8.65 3.45
CA LEU A 64 3.88 -9.89 4.23
C LEU A 64 2.79 -10.80 3.65
N TYR A 65 1.74 -10.25 3.02
CA TYR A 65 0.62 -11.05 2.52
C TYR A 65 1.06 -12.16 1.54
N GLY A 66 2.00 -11.84 0.65
CA GLY A 66 2.49 -12.76 -0.37
C GLY A 66 3.75 -13.54 0.02
N THR A 67 4.36 -13.26 1.18
CA THR A 67 5.69 -13.77 1.55
C THR A 67 5.69 -14.52 2.87
N VAL A 68 4.53 -15.06 3.28
CA VAL A 68 4.40 -15.95 4.44
C VAL A 68 4.03 -17.35 3.97
N LEU A 69 4.83 -18.33 4.41
CA LEU A 69 4.64 -19.74 4.13
C LEU A 69 4.07 -20.46 5.35
N PHE A 70 3.09 -21.33 5.10
CA PHE A 70 2.45 -22.15 6.12
C PHE A 70 2.74 -23.63 5.85
N ALA A 71 3.05 -24.40 6.90
CA ALA A 71 3.34 -25.82 6.82
C ALA A 71 2.69 -26.59 7.98
N GLY A 72 1.45 -27.04 7.78
CA GLY A 72 0.66 -27.70 8.82
C GLY A 72 0.49 -26.80 10.05
N ALA A 73 0.84 -27.34 11.22
CA ALA A 73 0.79 -26.62 12.50
C ALA A 73 2.11 -25.91 12.86
N ALA A 74 3.11 -25.91 11.97
CA ALA A 74 4.36 -25.20 12.23
C ALA A 74 4.13 -23.68 12.29
N ALA A 75 5.01 -22.98 13.01
CA ALA A 75 5.00 -21.52 13.01
C ALA A 75 5.17 -20.99 11.56
N PRO A 76 4.45 -19.92 11.18
CA PRO A 76 4.56 -19.35 9.83
C PRO A 76 6.00 -18.91 9.52
N GLY A 77 6.49 -19.28 8.34
CA GLY A 77 7.80 -18.84 7.86
C GLY A 77 7.68 -17.56 7.04
N VAL A 78 8.53 -16.56 7.32
CA VAL A 78 8.58 -15.31 6.54
C VAL A 78 9.72 -15.40 5.52
N THR A 79 9.41 -15.14 4.25
CA THR A 79 10.37 -15.12 3.14
C THR A 79 10.47 -13.72 2.53
N ASP A 80 11.38 -13.55 1.57
CA ASP A 80 11.47 -12.37 0.69
C ASP A 80 11.41 -11.02 1.42
N ILE A 81 12.23 -10.89 2.47
CA ILE A 81 12.24 -9.75 3.38
C ILE A 81 12.31 -8.43 2.60
N THR A 82 11.22 -7.67 2.65
CA THR A 82 11.08 -6.37 1.97
C THR A 82 11.01 -5.26 3.03
N PRO A 83 12.16 -4.71 3.47
CA PRO A 83 12.24 -3.84 4.64
C PRO A 83 11.83 -2.40 4.35
N TYR A 84 11.11 -1.80 5.31
CA TYR A 84 10.76 -0.38 5.35
C TYR A 84 10.95 0.19 6.76
N TRP A 85 11.11 1.52 6.87
CA TRP A 85 11.21 2.22 8.16
C TRP A 85 9.93 3.01 8.43
N ARG A 86 8.92 2.36 9.01
CA ARG A 86 7.54 2.88 9.16
C ARG A 86 6.90 2.39 10.47
N PRO A 87 5.72 2.90 10.87
CA PRO A 87 5.03 2.38 12.04
C PRO A 87 4.66 0.91 11.86
N ALA A 88 4.70 0.11 12.93
CA ALA A 88 4.36 -1.31 12.88
C ALA A 88 2.93 -1.54 12.35
N SER A 89 1.99 -0.68 12.75
CA SER A 89 0.59 -0.73 12.30
C SER A 89 0.44 -0.49 10.79
N TRP A 90 1.38 0.19 10.13
CA TRP A 90 1.38 0.30 8.67
C TRP A 90 1.61 -1.04 7.98
N ALA A 91 2.54 -1.86 8.47
CA ALA A 91 2.79 -3.18 7.88
C ALA A 91 1.58 -4.11 8.01
N ALA A 92 0.87 -4.06 9.15
CA ALA A 92 -0.41 -4.73 9.28
C ALA A 92 -1.45 -4.18 8.28
N GLY A 93 -1.49 -2.86 8.10
CA GLY A 93 -2.35 -2.22 7.10
C GLY A 93 -2.08 -2.67 5.66
N VAL A 94 -0.81 -2.91 5.30
CA VAL A 94 -0.44 -3.47 3.99
C VAL A 94 -1.05 -4.85 3.80
N VAL A 95 -0.94 -5.73 4.79
CA VAL A 95 -1.54 -7.08 4.74
C VAL A 95 -3.05 -7.00 4.53
N VAL A 96 -3.74 -6.10 5.25
CA VAL A 96 -5.19 -5.93 5.12
C VAL A 96 -5.58 -5.40 3.74
N VAL A 97 -4.85 -4.41 3.22
CA VAL A 97 -5.08 -3.88 1.87
C VAL A 97 -4.89 -4.95 0.81
N ASP A 98 -3.88 -5.81 0.94
CA ASP A 98 -3.63 -6.88 -0.02
C ASP A 98 -4.73 -7.95 0.03
N ALA A 99 -5.12 -8.36 1.24
CA ALA A 99 -6.18 -9.32 1.45
C ALA A 99 -7.53 -8.84 0.90
N LEU A 100 -7.88 -7.57 1.11
CA LEU A 100 -9.10 -6.96 0.57
C LEU A 100 -9.04 -6.77 -0.95
N SER A 101 -7.86 -6.45 -1.49
CA SER A 101 -7.73 -6.14 -2.92
C SER A 101 -7.63 -7.39 -3.78
N TRP A 102 -6.98 -8.45 -3.31
CA TRP A 102 -6.61 -9.62 -4.11
C TRP A 102 -6.75 -10.96 -3.38
N GLY A 103 -7.19 -10.96 -2.13
CA GLY A 103 -7.24 -12.14 -1.27
C GLY A 103 -8.63 -12.67 -0.95
N ASP A 104 -9.68 -12.14 -1.59
CA ASP A 104 -11.08 -12.47 -1.32
C ASP A 104 -11.48 -12.35 0.16
N ALA A 105 -10.79 -11.50 0.92
CA ALA A 105 -11.14 -11.24 2.31
C ALA A 105 -12.46 -10.48 2.40
N ASP A 106 -13.21 -10.77 3.47
CA ASP A 106 -14.44 -10.05 3.78
C ASP A 106 -14.18 -8.56 4.10
N ASP A 107 -15.13 -7.70 3.74
CA ASP A 107 -15.03 -6.25 3.93
C ASP A 107 -14.85 -5.88 5.42
N GLY A 108 -15.36 -6.69 6.35
CA GLY A 108 -15.18 -6.52 7.79
C GLY A 108 -13.73 -6.68 8.28
N LEU A 109 -12.82 -7.22 7.45
CA LEU A 109 -11.39 -7.33 7.79
C LEU A 109 -10.77 -5.95 8.08
N ILE A 110 -11.33 -4.87 7.52
CA ILE A 110 -10.86 -3.51 7.72
C ILE A 110 -10.93 -3.05 9.19
N GLU A 111 -11.87 -3.59 9.98
CA GLU A 111 -12.09 -3.24 11.39
C GLU A 111 -11.31 -4.16 12.34
N ARG A 112 -10.77 -5.28 11.85
CA ARG A 112 -10.22 -6.35 12.68
C ARG A 112 -9.05 -5.93 13.58
N TRP A 113 -8.34 -4.86 13.22
CA TRP A 113 -7.21 -4.31 13.98
C TRP A 113 -7.38 -2.82 14.28
N ASP A 114 -8.62 -2.36 14.48
CA ASP A 114 -8.95 -0.97 14.82
C ASP A 114 -8.24 -0.44 16.09
N ALA A 115 -7.92 -1.33 17.02
CA ALA A 115 -7.15 -1.03 18.23
C ALA A 115 -5.68 -0.66 17.96
N LEU A 116 -5.15 -0.91 16.74
CA LEU A 116 -3.78 -0.52 16.40
C LEU A 116 -3.65 1.01 16.29
N PRO A 117 -2.49 1.59 16.67
CA PRO A 117 -2.29 3.03 16.63
C PRO A 117 -2.52 3.61 15.23
N GLU A 118 -3.34 4.66 15.17
CA GLU A 118 -3.60 5.46 13.97
C GLU A 118 -4.12 4.60 12.79
N TRP A 119 -4.85 3.52 13.09
CA TRP A 119 -5.23 2.48 12.13
C TRP A 119 -5.84 2.98 10.81
N PRO A 120 -6.86 3.86 10.78
CA PRO A 120 -7.36 4.39 9.51
C PRO A 120 -6.31 5.11 8.66
N GLN A 121 -5.38 5.82 9.31
CA GLN A 121 -4.29 6.52 8.64
C GLN A 121 -3.19 5.57 8.17
N MET A 122 -3.04 4.41 8.79
CA MET A 122 -2.15 3.33 8.34
C MET A 122 -2.71 2.61 7.12
N LEU A 123 -4.01 2.27 7.13
CA LEU A 123 -4.72 1.71 5.98
C LEU A 123 -4.67 2.64 4.76
N LEU A 124 -4.93 3.93 4.97
CA LEU A 124 -4.83 4.93 3.90
C LEU A 124 -3.46 4.94 3.23
N ARG A 125 -2.39 4.93 4.02
CA ARG A 125 -1.01 4.94 3.51
C ARG A 125 -0.62 3.62 2.86
N ALA A 126 -1.06 2.49 3.40
CA ALA A 126 -0.87 1.17 2.80
C ALA A 126 -1.55 1.08 1.42
N LEU A 127 -2.78 1.58 1.31
CA LEU A 127 -3.49 1.64 0.04
C LEU A 127 -2.81 2.56 -0.98
N MET A 128 -2.38 3.76 -0.56
CA MET A 128 -1.63 4.66 -1.41
C MET A 128 -0.32 4.05 -1.90
N PHE A 129 0.37 3.29 -1.05
CA PHE A 129 1.57 2.53 -1.42
C PHE A 129 1.27 1.52 -2.52
N ARG A 130 0.23 0.67 -2.37
CA ARG A 130 -0.12 -0.33 -3.39
C ARG A 130 -0.63 0.29 -4.69
N LEU A 131 -1.39 1.39 -4.63
CA LEU A 131 -1.76 2.17 -5.82
C LEU A 131 -0.52 2.74 -6.53
N ALA A 132 0.48 3.20 -5.78
CA ALA A 132 1.71 3.74 -6.37
C ALA A 132 2.58 2.64 -6.97
N VAL A 133 2.68 1.46 -6.33
CA VAL A 133 3.29 0.26 -6.94
C VAL A 133 2.58 -0.07 -8.24
N HIS A 134 1.24 -0.12 -8.23
CA HIS A 134 0.44 -0.39 -9.43
C HIS A 134 0.71 0.61 -10.56
N ALA A 135 0.80 1.91 -10.24
CA ALA A 135 1.03 2.95 -11.23
C ALA A 135 2.46 2.96 -11.81
N LEU A 136 3.45 2.49 -11.05
CA LEU A 136 4.87 2.66 -11.39
C LEU A 136 5.56 1.36 -11.82
N HIS A 137 5.05 0.20 -11.41
CA HIS A 137 5.75 -1.07 -11.60
C HIS A 137 5.44 -1.66 -12.99
N PRO A 138 6.45 -2.00 -13.81
CA PRO A 138 6.25 -2.40 -15.21
C PRO A 138 5.57 -3.77 -15.38
N ARG A 139 5.46 -4.57 -14.31
CA ARG A 139 4.72 -5.85 -14.30
C ARG A 139 3.32 -5.74 -13.70
N SER A 140 2.86 -4.54 -13.36
CA SER A 140 1.48 -4.35 -12.93
C SER A 140 0.53 -4.53 -14.10
N THR A 141 -0.65 -5.10 -13.84
CA THR A 141 -1.65 -5.44 -14.84
C THR A 141 -2.96 -4.73 -14.55
N ALA A 142 -3.79 -4.53 -15.57
CA ALA A 142 -5.06 -3.81 -15.43
C ALA A 142 -6.04 -4.50 -14.46
N GLU A 143 -5.94 -5.83 -14.34
CA GLU A 143 -6.77 -6.67 -13.47
C GLU A 143 -6.52 -6.41 -11.98
N ALA A 144 -5.38 -5.81 -11.62
CA ALA A 144 -5.08 -5.50 -10.22
C ALA A 144 -5.82 -4.24 -9.72
N PHE A 145 -6.22 -3.33 -10.63
CA PHE A 145 -6.84 -2.05 -10.27
C PHE A 145 -8.23 -2.16 -9.62
N PRO A 146 -9.19 -2.99 -10.12
CA PRO A 146 -10.53 -3.07 -9.52
C PRO A 146 -10.53 -3.38 -8.02
N GLY A 147 -9.67 -4.30 -7.58
CA GLY A 147 -9.49 -4.62 -6.17
C GLY A 147 -9.04 -3.41 -5.35
N LEU A 148 -7.99 -2.71 -5.81
CA LEU A 148 -7.50 -1.48 -5.16
C LEU A 148 -8.56 -0.37 -5.12
N ALA A 149 -9.35 -0.22 -6.17
CA ALA A 149 -10.43 0.76 -6.24
C ALA A 149 -11.56 0.43 -5.25
N ARG A 150 -11.93 -0.85 -5.11
CA ARG A 150 -12.92 -1.31 -4.12
C ARG A 150 -12.40 -1.09 -2.69
N THR A 151 -11.16 -1.47 -2.41
CA THR A 151 -10.50 -1.23 -1.11
C THR A 151 -10.45 0.26 -0.78
N ALA A 152 -10.28 1.14 -1.77
CA ALA A 152 -10.33 2.58 -1.55
C ALA A 152 -11.69 3.09 -1.09
N ALA A 153 -12.79 2.48 -1.53
CA ALA A 153 -14.12 2.80 -1.03
C ALA A 153 -14.24 2.43 0.45
N LEU A 154 -13.78 1.23 0.85
CA LEU A 154 -13.80 0.77 2.24
C LEU A 154 -12.95 1.64 3.15
N VAL A 155 -11.70 1.94 2.76
CA VAL A 155 -10.79 2.79 3.54
C VAL A 155 -11.38 4.18 3.76
N ARG A 156 -12.15 4.73 2.82
CA ARG A 156 -12.83 6.02 3.00
C ARG A 156 -13.92 6.00 4.06
N LEU A 157 -14.53 4.85 4.35
CA LEU A 157 -15.59 4.74 5.35
C LEU A 157 -15.07 4.83 6.79
N VAL A 158 -13.77 4.58 7.00
CA VAL A 158 -13.16 4.51 8.34
C VAL A 158 -12.26 5.71 8.69
N LEU A 159 -12.18 6.74 7.83
CA LEU A 159 -11.27 7.90 7.94
C LEU A 159 -11.82 9.10 8.72
#